data_AF-A0A2S8FZZ1-F1
#
_entry.id   AF-A0A2S8FZZ1-F1
#
_cell.length_a   1.000
_cell.length_b   1.000
_cell.length_c   1.000
_cell.angle_alpha   90.00
_cell.angle_beta   90.00
_cell.angle_gamma   90.00
#
_symmetry.space_group_name_H-M   'P 1'
#
loop_
_entity.id
_entity.type
_entity.pdbx_description
1 polymer ?
#
loop_
_entity_poly.entity_id
_entity_poly.type
_entity_poly.pdbx_seq_one_letter_code
_entity_poly.pdbx_strand_id
1 'polypeptide(L)'
;MTPDELTYHFERMRNFRREIQLAMYRMGMSAAYHIQYAQYMIDDEELIRRRTSVKDVAHFQKCLPDLIQRMEQVNDQANASWEHAPQNREAMREHYVQLVELYDAVQLLPLAYERLSRQSEKPLLDDARALQEFPRNAAERIRLERILRLTIEDYLDIESQIDSLNRQIDAEREAVVEGHRELIHAYVHELGRHDEVSLAAARYAARVATRMFDERRGFRFMPYAEVWIDRELKRIGDPEER
;
A
#
# COMPACT_ATOMS: atom_id res chain seq x y z
N MET A 1 24.46 -8.92 -5.81
CA MET A 1 23.27 -8.69 -6.64
C MET A 1 23.65 -7.81 -7.82
N THR A 2 23.23 -8.16 -9.04
CA THR A 2 23.44 -7.36 -10.24
C THR A 2 22.38 -6.25 -10.37
N PRO A 3 22.60 -5.21 -11.19
CA PRO A 3 21.57 -4.19 -11.46
C PRO A 3 20.27 -4.75 -12.04
N ASP A 4 20.35 -5.80 -12.86
CA ASP A 4 19.18 -6.43 -13.48
C ASP A 4 18.36 -7.22 -12.44
N GLU A 5 19.04 -7.97 -11.55
CA GLU A 5 18.40 -8.65 -10.41
C GLU A 5 17.71 -7.64 -9.48
N LEU A 6 18.37 -6.51 -9.21
CA LEU A 6 17.80 -5.44 -8.39
C LEU A 6 16.53 -4.86 -9.02
N THR A 7 16.58 -4.57 -10.31
CA THR A 7 15.44 -4.04 -11.08
C THR A 7 14.27 -5.01 -11.04
N TYR A 8 14.54 -6.30 -11.25
CA TYR A 8 13.54 -7.36 -11.17
C TYR A 8 12.79 -7.36 -9.82
N HIS A 9 13.51 -7.32 -8.69
CA HIS A 9 12.88 -7.32 -7.36
C HIS A 9 12.01 -6.07 -7.12
N PHE A 10 12.47 -4.89 -7.55
CA PHE A 10 11.68 -3.66 -7.42
C PHE A 10 10.46 -3.60 -8.35
N GLU A 11 10.58 -4.14 -9.56
CA GLU A 11 9.44 -4.32 -10.47
C GLU A 11 8.38 -5.25 -9.86
N ARG A 12 8.79 -6.39 -9.31
CA ARG A 12 7.85 -7.30 -8.62
C ARG A 12 7.16 -6.63 -7.44
N MET A 13 7.90 -5.94 -6.58
CA MET A 13 7.31 -5.20 -5.47
C MET A 13 6.28 -4.17 -5.95
N ARG A 14 6.54 -3.45 -7.05
CA ARG A 14 5.57 -2.52 -7.64
C ARG A 14 4.33 -3.24 -8.16
N ASN A 15 4.50 -4.35 -8.86
CA ASN A 15 3.40 -5.14 -9.39
C ASN A 15 2.50 -5.66 -8.24
N PHE A 16 3.08 -6.21 -7.18
CA PHE A 16 2.31 -6.65 -6.01
C PHE A 16 1.58 -5.50 -5.32
N ARG A 17 2.20 -4.32 -5.19
CA ARG A 17 1.51 -3.13 -4.65
C ARG A 17 0.34 -2.70 -5.54
N ARG A 18 0.50 -2.80 -6.86
CA ARG A 18 -0.57 -2.51 -7.82
C ARG A 18 -1.70 -3.53 -7.71
N GLU A 19 -1.38 -4.80 -7.51
CA GLU A 19 -2.40 -5.83 -7.27
C GLU A 19 -3.15 -5.60 -5.96
N ILE A 20 -2.46 -5.21 -4.88
CA ILE A 20 -3.10 -4.79 -3.62
C ILE A 20 -4.02 -3.61 -3.87
N GLN A 21 -3.56 -2.57 -4.57
CA GLN A 21 -4.38 -1.39 -4.90
C GLN A 21 -5.66 -1.79 -5.64
N LEU A 22 -5.57 -2.60 -6.70
CA LEU A 22 -6.72 -3.07 -7.46
C LEU A 22 -7.66 -3.95 -6.63
N ALA A 23 -7.11 -4.80 -5.76
CA ALA A 23 -7.89 -5.60 -4.82
C ALA A 23 -8.69 -4.69 -3.85
N MET A 24 -8.08 -3.63 -3.35
CA MET A 24 -8.74 -2.67 -2.46
C MET A 24 -9.82 -1.86 -3.18
N TYR A 25 -9.63 -1.51 -4.45
CA TYR A 25 -10.62 -0.75 -5.25
C TYR A 25 -11.99 -1.43 -5.33
N ARG A 26 -12.03 -2.76 -5.15
CA ARG A 26 -13.26 -3.54 -5.14
C ARG A 26 -14.11 -3.32 -3.88
N MET A 27 -13.49 -2.85 -2.79
CA MET A 27 -14.17 -2.67 -1.51
C MET A 27 -14.95 -1.34 -1.48
N GLY A 28 -16.10 -1.35 -0.80
CA GLY A 28 -16.93 -0.18 -0.57
C GLY A 28 -16.18 1.01 0.01
N MET A 29 -15.25 0.75 0.93
CA MET A 29 -14.48 1.77 1.64
C MET A 29 -13.48 2.52 0.75
N SER A 30 -13.16 2.02 -0.44
CA SER A 30 -12.21 2.69 -1.33
C SER A 30 -12.69 4.07 -1.79
N ALA A 31 -14.00 4.26 -2.00
CA ALA A 31 -14.52 5.57 -2.40
C ALA A 31 -14.23 6.64 -1.35
N ALA A 32 -14.59 6.35 -0.10
CA ALA A 32 -14.36 7.25 1.02
C ALA A 32 -12.87 7.61 1.16
N TYR A 33 -11.99 6.61 1.03
CA TYR A 33 -10.54 6.84 1.09
C TYR A 33 -10.06 7.79 -0.01
N HIS A 34 -10.43 7.57 -1.28
CA HIS A 34 -9.97 8.40 -2.39
C HIS A 34 -10.58 9.79 -2.38
N ILE A 35 -11.88 9.91 -2.08
CA ILE A 35 -12.56 11.20 -1.98
C ILE A 35 -11.93 12.04 -0.86
N GLN A 36 -11.71 11.46 0.32
CA GLN A 36 -11.11 12.17 1.45
C GLN A 36 -9.68 12.65 1.13
N TYR A 37 -8.84 11.78 0.54
CA TYR A 37 -7.49 12.19 0.14
C TYR A 37 -7.51 13.26 -0.95
N ALA A 38 -8.39 13.13 -1.95
CA ALA A 38 -8.54 14.13 -2.99
C ALA A 38 -8.96 15.49 -2.41
N GLN A 39 -9.89 15.50 -1.45
CA GLN A 39 -10.30 16.72 -0.74
C GLN A 39 -9.12 17.37 0.01
N TYR A 40 -8.32 16.58 0.73
CA TYR A 40 -7.13 17.12 1.43
C TYR A 40 -6.07 17.68 0.47
N MET A 41 -5.99 17.16 -0.75
CA MET A 41 -5.02 17.62 -1.74
C MET A 41 -5.40 18.93 -2.43
N ILE A 42 -6.66 19.38 -2.34
CA ILE A 42 -7.12 20.61 -3.02
C ILE A 42 -6.23 21.80 -2.64
N ASP A 43 -5.94 21.96 -1.34
CA ASP A 43 -5.21 23.11 -0.81
C ASP A 43 -3.80 22.76 -0.30
N ASP A 44 -3.33 21.52 -0.50
CA ASP A 44 -2.03 21.05 0.01
C ASP A 44 -1.14 20.48 -1.11
N GLU A 45 -0.36 21.37 -1.73
CA GLU A 45 0.62 20.99 -2.75
C GLU A 45 1.66 19.98 -2.25
N GLU A 46 2.07 20.11 -0.98
CA GLU A 46 3.11 19.28 -0.41
C GLU A 46 2.59 17.86 -0.19
N LEU A 47 1.32 17.71 0.19
CA LEU A 47 0.65 16.43 0.24
C LEU A 47 0.63 15.77 -1.14
N ILE A 48 0.31 16.51 -2.20
CA ILE A 48 0.33 15.99 -3.58
C ILE A 48 1.73 15.48 -3.94
N ARG A 49 2.78 16.27 -3.70
CA ARG A 49 4.17 15.89 -4.00
C ARG A 49 4.61 14.65 -3.22
N ARG A 50 4.14 14.48 -1.99
CA ARG A 50 4.49 13.35 -1.11
C ARG A 50 3.69 12.07 -1.39
N ARG A 51 2.46 12.21 -1.89
CA ARG A 51 1.50 11.10 -1.96
C ARG A 51 1.12 10.67 -3.36
N THR A 52 1.48 11.44 -4.38
CA THR A 52 1.15 11.14 -5.77
C THR A 52 2.40 11.08 -6.66
N SER A 53 2.20 10.64 -7.91
CA SER A 53 3.21 10.72 -8.98
C SER A 53 3.05 11.93 -9.91
N VAL A 54 2.18 12.88 -9.56
CA VAL A 54 1.83 14.03 -10.39
C VAL A 54 3.02 14.99 -10.51
N LYS A 55 3.33 15.41 -11.75
CA LYS A 55 4.37 16.41 -12.03
C LYS A 55 3.81 17.84 -12.05
N ASP A 56 2.64 18.03 -12.66
CA ASP A 56 1.95 19.32 -12.75
C ASP A 56 0.91 19.45 -11.64
N VAL A 57 1.38 19.88 -10.47
CA VAL A 57 0.57 19.99 -9.24
C VAL A 57 -0.56 21.00 -9.41
N ALA A 58 -0.29 22.15 -10.03
CA ALA A 58 -1.28 23.22 -10.18
C ALA A 58 -2.43 22.80 -11.10
N HIS A 59 -2.13 22.13 -12.22
CA HIS A 59 -3.16 21.57 -13.09
C HIS A 59 -3.98 20.50 -12.35
N PHE A 60 -3.31 19.60 -11.64
CA PHE A 60 -3.98 18.53 -10.90
C PHE A 60 -4.93 19.08 -9.83
N GLN A 61 -4.50 20.07 -9.03
CA GLN A 61 -5.36 20.73 -8.04
C GLN A 61 -6.61 21.35 -8.66
N LYS A 62 -6.47 21.99 -9.82
CA LYS A 62 -7.61 22.56 -10.55
C LYS A 62 -8.62 21.49 -11.00
N CYS A 63 -8.16 20.26 -11.25
CA CYS A 63 -8.99 19.14 -11.68
C CYS A 63 -9.60 18.35 -10.51
N LEU A 64 -9.05 18.45 -9.29
CA LEU A 64 -9.53 17.69 -8.13
C LEU A 64 -11.03 17.88 -7.82
N PRO A 65 -11.61 19.10 -7.86
CA PRO A 65 -13.04 19.27 -7.59
C PRO A 65 -13.96 18.48 -8.54
N ASP A 66 -13.67 18.49 -9.84
CA ASP A 66 -14.42 17.70 -10.84
C ASP A 66 -14.23 16.21 -10.62
N LEU A 67 -12.99 15.77 -10.34
CA LEU A 67 -12.69 14.37 -10.07
C LEU A 67 -13.45 13.85 -8.82
N ILE A 68 -13.50 14.65 -7.75
CA ILE A 68 -14.26 14.33 -6.53
C ILE A 68 -15.74 14.19 -6.84
N GLN A 69 -16.34 15.18 -7.53
CA GLN A 69 -17.75 15.14 -7.89
C GLN A 69 -18.08 13.89 -8.71
N ARG A 70 -17.24 13.52 -9.68
CA ARG A 70 -17.42 12.31 -10.48
C ARG A 70 -17.29 11.03 -9.65
N MET A 71 -16.33 10.97 -8.72
CA MET A 71 -16.21 9.85 -7.79
C MET A 71 -17.45 9.68 -6.92
N GLU A 72 -17.97 10.78 -6.36
CA GLU A 72 -19.21 10.77 -5.55
C GLU A 72 -20.40 10.25 -6.38
N GLN A 73 -20.61 10.79 -7.58
CA GLN A 73 -21.70 10.37 -8.46
C GLN A 73 -21.65 8.89 -8.82
N VAL A 74 -20.50 8.38 -9.26
CA VAL A 74 -20.37 6.96 -9.63
C VAL A 74 -20.46 6.07 -8.40
N ASN A 75 -19.95 6.52 -7.25
CA ASN A 75 -20.06 5.80 -5.99
C ASN A 75 -21.52 5.67 -5.52
N ASP A 76 -22.31 6.73 -5.63
CA ASP A 76 -23.73 6.74 -5.27
C ASP A 76 -24.54 5.83 -6.21
N GLN A 77 -24.25 5.84 -7.50
CA GLN A 77 -24.85 4.91 -8.46
C GLN A 77 -24.50 3.46 -8.13
N ALA A 78 -23.24 3.18 -7.79
CA ALA A 78 -22.80 1.84 -7.39
C ALA A 78 -23.49 1.39 -6.09
N ASN A 79 -23.69 2.29 -5.13
CA ASN A 79 -24.43 2.00 -3.90
C ASN A 79 -25.89 1.65 -4.19
N ALA A 80 -26.58 2.46 -5.01
CA ALA A 80 -27.97 2.20 -5.36
C ALA A 80 -28.13 0.87 -6.12
N SER A 81 -27.22 0.58 -7.06
CA SER A 81 -27.18 -0.68 -7.80
C SER A 81 -26.99 -1.89 -6.87
N TRP A 82 -26.08 -1.78 -5.89
CA TRP A 82 -25.86 -2.84 -4.90
C TRP A 82 -27.07 -3.05 -3.98
N GLU A 83 -27.74 -1.98 -3.56
CA GLU A 83 -28.93 -2.06 -2.70
C GLU A 83 -30.14 -2.70 -3.40
N HIS A 84 -30.33 -2.42 -4.68
CA HIS A 84 -31.50 -2.90 -5.43
C HIS A 84 -31.30 -4.26 -6.11
N ALA A 85 -30.08 -4.58 -6.53
CA ALA A 85 -29.81 -5.79 -7.29
C ALA A 85 -28.39 -6.33 -7.02
N PRO A 86 -28.07 -6.81 -5.80
CA PRO A 86 -26.73 -7.32 -5.47
C PRO A 86 -26.33 -8.54 -6.31
N GLN A 87 -27.31 -9.24 -6.90
CA GLN A 87 -27.11 -10.37 -7.80
C GLN A 87 -26.72 -9.93 -9.23
N ASN A 88 -26.92 -8.65 -9.59
CA ASN A 88 -26.61 -8.12 -10.92
C ASN A 88 -25.12 -7.79 -11.04
N ARG A 89 -24.33 -8.84 -11.20
CA ARG A 89 -22.86 -8.79 -11.29
C ARG A 89 -22.36 -7.98 -12.48
N GLU A 90 -23.14 -7.88 -13.56
CA GLU A 90 -22.75 -7.14 -14.77
C GLU A 90 -22.82 -5.63 -14.55
N ALA A 91 -23.94 -5.13 -14.01
CA ALA A 91 -24.07 -3.71 -13.66
C ALA A 91 -23.02 -3.28 -12.61
N MET A 92 -22.76 -4.13 -11.60
CA MET A 92 -21.72 -3.85 -10.61
C MET A 92 -20.31 -3.82 -11.22
N ARG A 93 -20.05 -4.62 -12.26
CA ARG A 93 -18.77 -4.63 -12.97
C ARG A 93 -18.53 -3.32 -13.73
N GLU A 94 -19.55 -2.77 -14.37
CA GLU A 94 -19.44 -1.49 -15.09
C GLU A 94 -19.11 -0.33 -14.13
N HIS A 95 -19.83 -0.24 -13.01
CA HIS A 95 -19.54 0.77 -11.98
C HIS A 95 -18.13 0.58 -11.40
N TYR A 96 -17.69 -0.67 -11.18
CA TYR A 96 -16.34 -0.95 -10.71
C TYR A 96 -15.28 -0.45 -11.68
N VAL A 97 -15.42 -0.69 -12.99
CA VAL A 97 -14.46 -0.19 -14.00
C VAL A 97 -14.37 1.34 -13.96
N GLN A 98 -15.51 2.03 -13.89
CA GLN A 98 -15.52 3.49 -13.79
C GLN A 98 -14.86 3.99 -12.50
N LEU A 99 -15.13 3.35 -11.36
CA LEU A 99 -14.51 3.71 -10.09
C LEU A 99 -12.99 3.48 -10.11
N VAL A 100 -12.52 2.38 -10.69
CA VAL A 100 -11.07 2.10 -10.85
C VAL A 100 -10.40 3.22 -11.64
N GLU A 101 -10.98 3.63 -12.78
CA GLU A 101 -10.43 4.73 -13.58
C GLU A 101 -10.36 6.05 -12.81
N LEU A 102 -11.41 6.37 -12.04
CA LEU A 102 -11.45 7.59 -11.23
C LEU A 102 -10.46 7.54 -10.07
N TYR A 103 -10.34 6.40 -9.39
CA TYR A 103 -9.38 6.24 -8.29
C TYR A 103 -7.93 6.28 -8.80
N ASP A 104 -7.65 5.71 -9.96
CA ASP A 104 -6.35 5.81 -10.63
C ASP A 104 -6.02 7.25 -11.02
N ALA A 105 -7.03 8.05 -11.40
CA ALA A 105 -6.83 9.46 -11.72
C ALA A 105 -6.37 10.29 -10.50
N VAL A 106 -6.60 9.84 -9.26
CA VAL A 106 -6.04 10.46 -8.04
C VAL A 106 -4.52 10.24 -7.94
N GLN A 107 -3.98 9.25 -8.66
CA GLN A 107 -2.55 8.92 -8.76
C GLN A 107 -1.85 8.71 -7.40
N LEU A 108 -2.54 8.16 -6.40
CA LEU A 108 -1.91 7.82 -5.13
C LEU A 108 -0.79 6.80 -5.34
N LEU A 109 0.34 7.02 -4.66
CA LEU A 109 1.49 6.12 -4.75
C LEU A 109 1.11 4.70 -4.27
N PRO A 110 1.51 3.63 -4.97
CA PRO A 110 1.19 2.25 -4.59
C PRO A 110 1.58 1.87 -3.14
N LEU A 111 2.62 2.52 -2.59
CA LEU A 111 3.03 2.35 -1.20
C LEU A 111 1.93 2.74 -0.18
N ALA A 112 1.02 3.65 -0.53
CA ALA A 112 -0.10 4.03 0.33
C ALA A 112 -1.02 2.83 0.61
N TYR A 113 -1.32 2.02 -0.41
CA TYR A 113 -2.17 0.84 -0.29
C TYR A 113 -1.47 -0.29 0.48
N GLU A 114 -0.17 -0.46 0.27
CA GLU A 114 0.62 -1.38 1.09
C GLU A 114 0.53 -1.00 2.58
N ARG A 115 0.69 0.28 2.92
CA ARG A 115 0.55 0.75 4.31
C ARG A 115 -0.85 0.53 4.85
N LEU A 116 -1.88 0.84 4.07
CA LEU A 116 -3.27 0.68 4.47
C LEU A 116 -3.61 -0.78 4.72
N SER A 117 -3.15 -1.68 3.85
CA SER A 117 -3.39 -3.12 3.97
C SER A 117 -2.75 -3.77 5.21
N ARG A 118 -1.75 -3.11 5.82
CA ARG A 118 -0.96 -3.60 6.95
C ARG A 118 -1.39 -3.03 8.30
N GLN A 119 -2.52 -2.32 8.36
CA GLN A 119 -3.06 -1.86 9.64
C GLN A 119 -3.34 -3.04 10.56
N SER A 120 -2.94 -2.93 11.83
CA SER A 120 -3.10 -3.97 12.84
C SER A 120 -4.57 -4.18 13.22
N GLU A 121 -5.35 -3.10 13.19
CA GLU A 121 -6.78 -3.13 13.50
C GLU A 121 -7.58 -3.10 12.19
N LYS A 122 -8.40 -4.12 11.98
CA LYS A 122 -9.32 -4.22 10.85
C LYS A 122 -10.70 -4.68 11.35
N PRO A 123 -11.49 -3.78 11.98
CA PRO A 123 -12.76 -4.16 12.61
C PRO A 123 -13.73 -4.88 11.67
N LEU A 124 -13.80 -4.44 10.41
CA LEU A 124 -14.67 -5.09 9.41
C LEU A 124 -14.19 -6.51 9.04
N LEU A 125 -12.89 -6.78 9.09
CA LEU A 125 -12.33 -8.12 8.89
C LEU A 125 -12.64 -9.04 10.08
N ASP A 126 -12.54 -8.52 11.30
CA ASP A 126 -12.88 -9.25 12.50
C ASP A 126 -14.38 -9.61 12.53
N ASP A 127 -15.25 -8.65 12.18
CA ASP A 127 -16.69 -8.86 12.02
C ASP A 127 -16.99 -9.91 10.93
N ALA A 128 -16.32 -9.83 9.77
CA ALA A 128 -16.49 -10.77 8.66
C ALA A 128 -16.11 -12.21 9.05
N ARG A 129 -14.98 -12.39 9.76
CA ARG A 129 -14.54 -13.69 10.28
C ARG A 129 -15.53 -14.26 11.29
N ALA A 130 -16.01 -13.44 12.22
CA ALA A 130 -17.00 -13.87 13.21
C ALA A 130 -18.30 -14.34 12.55
N LEU A 131 -18.75 -13.67 11.48
CA LEU A 131 -19.94 -14.07 10.73
C LEU A 131 -19.72 -15.32 9.86
N GLN A 132 -18.51 -15.58 9.39
CA GLN A 132 -18.16 -16.83 8.71
C GLN A 132 -18.25 -18.02 9.67
N GLU A 133 -17.79 -17.86 10.90
CA GLU A 133 -17.86 -18.89 11.95
C GLU A 133 -19.28 -19.06 12.50
N PHE A 134 -20.05 -17.97 12.62
CA PHE A 134 -21.40 -17.94 13.19
C PHE A 134 -22.42 -17.33 12.21
N PRO A 135 -22.81 -18.06 11.14
CA PRO A 135 -23.61 -17.51 10.03
C PRO A 135 -25.08 -17.22 10.38
N ARG A 136 -25.50 -17.40 11.64
CA ARG A 136 -26.91 -17.30 12.07
C ARG A 136 -27.41 -15.85 12.18
N ASN A 137 -26.53 -14.85 12.15
CA ASN A 137 -26.91 -13.45 12.23
C ASN A 137 -27.09 -12.82 10.83
N ALA A 138 -28.22 -13.11 10.20
CA ALA A 138 -28.53 -12.65 8.85
C ALA A 138 -28.59 -11.11 8.73
N ALA A 139 -29.11 -10.42 9.75
CA ALA A 139 -29.22 -8.95 9.74
C ALA A 139 -27.83 -8.31 9.74
N GLU A 140 -26.92 -8.83 10.55
CA GLU A 140 -25.55 -8.34 10.64
C GLU A 140 -24.74 -8.65 9.38
N ARG A 141 -24.94 -9.83 8.79
CA ARG A 141 -24.37 -10.18 7.47
C ARG A 141 -24.80 -9.19 6.40
N ILE A 142 -26.10 -8.93 6.26
CA ILE A 142 -26.62 -7.97 5.27
C ILE A 142 -26.04 -6.58 5.50
N ARG A 143 -25.96 -6.14 6.77
CA ARG A 143 -25.37 -4.85 7.14
C ARG A 143 -23.91 -4.76 6.67
N LEU A 144 -23.11 -5.79 6.96
CA LEU A 144 -21.69 -5.81 6.64
C LEU A 144 -21.45 -5.89 5.13
N GLU A 145 -22.14 -6.79 4.41
CA GLU A 145 -22.02 -6.92 2.96
C GLU A 145 -22.42 -5.63 2.21
N ARG A 146 -23.36 -4.85 2.76
CA ARG A 146 -23.70 -3.52 2.22
C ARG A 146 -22.57 -2.51 2.42
N ILE A 147 -21.92 -2.49 3.58
CA ILE A 147 -20.77 -1.59 3.83
C ILE A 147 -19.60 -1.96 2.91
N LEU A 148 -19.35 -3.27 2.76
CA LEU A 148 -18.24 -3.79 1.96
C LEU A 148 -18.50 -3.71 0.45
N ARG A 149 -19.76 -3.64 0.01
CA ARG A 149 -20.20 -3.85 -1.38
C ARG A 149 -19.67 -5.15 -2.00
N LEU A 150 -19.58 -6.16 -1.15
CA LEU A 150 -19.06 -7.49 -1.47
C LEU A 150 -19.81 -8.50 -0.61
N THR A 151 -19.85 -9.75 -1.05
CA THR A 151 -20.18 -10.85 -0.15
C THR A 151 -19.09 -10.97 0.92
N ILE A 152 -19.44 -11.53 2.09
CA ILE A 152 -18.42 -11.79 3.13
C ILE A 152 -17.32 -12.70 2.59
N GLU A 153 -17.68 -13.70 1.78
CA GLU A 153 -16.74 -14.63 1.17
C GLU A 153 -15.78 -13.93 0.22
N ASP A 154 -16.28 -13.08 -0.70
CA ASP A 154 -15.42 -12.32 -1.62
C ASP A 154 -14.49 -11.35 -0.86
N TYR A 155 -14.98 -10.75 0.23
CA TYR A 155 -14.17 -9.86 1.06
C TYR A 155 -13.03 -10.61 1.77
N LEU A 156 -13.31 -11.77 2.37
CA LEU A 156 -12.31 -12.60 3.02
C LEU A 156 -11.28 -13.15 2.03
N ASP A 157 -11.71 -13.52 0.83
CA ASP A 157 -10.81 -13.96 -0.25
C ASP A 157 -9.87 -12.82 -0.69
N ILE A 158 -10.40 -11.60 -0.83
CA ILE A 158 -9.58 -10.42 -1.15
C ILE A 158 -8.57 -10.12 -0.03
N GLU A 159 -8.98 -10.17 1.24
CA GLU A 159 -8.07 -9.95 2.37
C GLU A 159 -6.97 -11.03 2.43
N SER A 160 -7.32 -12.29 2.17
CA SER A 160 -6.35 -13.39 2.04
C SER A 160 -5.36 -13.16 0.89
N GLN A 161 -5.86 -12.69 -0.27
CA GLN A 161 -5.02 -12.29 -1.41
C GLN A 161 -4.06 -11.16 -1.03
N ILE A 162 -4.55 -10.11 -0.38
CA ILE A 162 -3.76 -8.96 0.08
C ILE A 162 -2.67 -9.42 1.06
N ASP A 163 -2.99 -10.29 2.01
CA ASP A 163 -2.01 -10.86 2.96
C ASP A 163 -0.95 -11.71 2.25
N SER A 164 -1.33 -12.47 1.23
CA SER A 164 -0.38 -13.21 0.37
C SER A 164 0.56 -12.26 -0.38
N LEU A 165 0.02 -11.21 -1.00
CA LEU A 165 0.81 -10.21 -1.73
C LEU A 165 1.75 -9.44 -0.80
N ASN A 166 1.31 -9.11 0.42
CA ASN A 166 2.16 -8.49 1.43
C ASN A 166 3.34 -9.39 1.82
N ARG A 167 3.12 -10.69 2.00
CA ARG A 167 4.20 -11.65 2.24
C ARG A 167 5.17 -11.75 1.06
N GLN A 168 4.67 -11.69 -0.17
CA GLN A 168 5.52 -11.67 -1.37
C GLN A 168 6.36 -10.40 -1.43
N ILE A 169 5.79 -9.23 -1.14
CA ILE A 169 6.56 -7.97 -1.02
C ILE A 169 7.67 -8.12 0.03
N ASP A 170 7.39 -8.71 1.19
CA ASP A 170 8.38 -8.88 2.25
C ASP A 170 9.50 -9.86 1.83
N ALA A 171 9.17 -10.90 1.08
CA ALA A 171 10.15 -11.81 0.50
C ALA A 171 11.06 -11.11 -0.52
N GLU A 172 10.50 -10.28 -1.41
CA GLU A 172 11.30 -9.51 -2.38
C GLU A 172 12.22 -8.50 -1.67
N ARG A 173 11.75 -7.86 -0.58
CA ARG A 173 12.60 -6.98 0.24
C ARG A 173 13.75 -7.72 0.89
N GLU A 174 13.48 -8.90 1.45
CA GLU A 174 14.53 -9.71 2.06
C GLU A 174 15.53 -10.19 1.02
N ALA A 175 15.08 -10.56 -0.19
CA ALA A 175 15.98 -10.90 -1.28
C ALA A 175 16.93 -9.74 -1.65
N VAL A 176 16.42 -8.50 -1.71
CA VAL A 176 17.25 -7.30 -1.93
C VAL A 176 18.25 -7.11 -0.80
N VAL A 177 17.83 -7.21 0.46
CA VAL A 177 18.72 -7.04 1.63
C VAL A 177 19.79 -8.14 1.67
N GLU A 178 19.41 -9.39 1.48
CA GLU A 178 20.33 -10.54 1.49
C GLU A 178 21.34 -10.47 0.35
N GLY A 179 20.91 -10.08 -0.86
CA GLY A 179 21.82 -9.89 -1.99
C GLY A 179 22.82 -8.73 -1.82
N HIS A 180 22.65 -7.92 -0.78
CA HIS A 180 23.56 -6.84 -0.35
C HIS A 180 24.21 -7.11 1.03
N ARG A 181 24.03 -8.31 1.61
CA ARG A 181 24.48 -8.62 2.97
C ARG A 181 25.94 -8.28 3.22
N GLU A 182 26.84 -8.70 2.32
CA GLU A 182 28.29 -8.45 2.47
C GLU A 182 28.65 -6.96 2.40
N LEU A 183 27.93 -6.19 1.58
CA LEU A 183 28.14 -4.74 1.48
C LEU A 183 27.63 -4.02 2.74
N ILE A 184 26.49 -4.45 3.28
CA ILE A 184 25.96 -3.95 4.56
C ILE A 184 26.95 -4.28 5.68
N HIS A 185 27.47 -5.51 5.72
CA HIS A 185 28.44 -5.92 6.72
C HIS A 185 29.73 -5.11 6.64
N ALA A 186 30.31 -4.97 5.44
CA ALA A 186 31.51 -4.15 5.22
C ALA A 186 31.29 -2.70 5.67
N TYR A 187 30.16 -2.09 5.29
CA TYR A 187 29.84 -0.71 5.68
C TYR A 187 29.75 -0.52 7.20
N VAL A 188 29.08 -1.43 7.92
CA VAL A 188 28.99 -1.33 9.39
C VAL A 188 30.37 -1.47 10.04
N HIS A 189 31.23 -2.35 9.52
CA HIS A 189 32.60 -2.50 10.00
C HIS A 189 33.47 -1.27 9.70
N GLU A 190 33.29 -0.62 8.55
CA GLU A 190 33.96 0.64 8.21
C GLU A 190 33.59 1.78 9.17
N LEU A 191 32.38 1.72 9.75
CA LEU A 191 31.94 2.63 10.82
C LEU A 191 32.46 2.23 12.22
N GLY A 192 33.37 1.25 12.31
CA GLY A 192 33.97 0.78 13.56
C GLY A 192 33.06 -0.11 14.41
N ARG A 193 31.98 -0.64 13.84
CA ARG A 193 31.00 -1.46 14.55
C ARG A 193 31.11 -2.93 14.13
N HIS A 194 31.29 -3.81 15.12
CA HIS A 194 31.54 -5.23 14.88
C HIS A 194 30.53 -6.15 15.59
N ASP A 195 29.59 -5.57 16.34
CA ASP A 195 28.63 -6.31 17.14
C ASP A 195 27.39 -6.74 16.34
N GLU A 196 26.76 -7.85 16.76
CA GLU A 196 25.58 -8.40 16.09
C GLU A 196 24.36 -7.46 16.14
N VAL A 197 24.27 -6.58 17.15
CA VAL A 197 23.15 -5.64 17.30
C VAL A 197 23.22 -4.56 16.22
N SER A 198 24.39 -3.97 15.98
CA SER A 198 24.64 -3.02 14.90
C SER A 198 24.37 -3.65 13.53
N LEU A 199 24.76 -4.90 13.31
CA LEU A 199 24.49 -5.62 12.07
C LEU A 199 23.00 -5.89 11.86
N ALA A 200 22.29 -6.34 12.90
CA ALA A 200 20.84 -6.54 12.85
C ALA A 200 20.09 -5.23 12.58
N ALA A 201 20.52 -4.14 13.22
CA ALA A 201 19.98 -2.80 13.01
C ALA A 201 20.22 -2.29 11.59
N ALA A 202 21.42 -2.49 11.03
CA ALA A 202 21.72 -2.13 9.65
C ALA A 202 20.88 -2.92 8.64
N ARG A 203 20.70 -4.22 8.84
CA ARG A 203 19.81 -5.04 8.00
C ARG A 203 18.36 -4.59 8.09
N TYR A 204 17.88 -4.25 9.30
CA TYR A 204 16.55 -3.68 9.49
C TYR A 204 16.40 -2.36 8.73
N ALA A 205 17.38 -1.46 8.85
CA ALA A 205 17.37 -0.17 8.15
C ALA A 205 17.40 -0.32 6.62
N ALA A 206 18.21 -1.25 6.10
CA ALA A 206 18.22 -1.59 4.68
C ALA A 206 16.85 -2.10 4.22
N ARG A 207 16.17 -2.93 5.02
CA ARG A 207 14.79 -3.39 4.75
C ARG A 207 13.78 -2.24 4.80
N VAL A 208 14.00 -1.21 5.61
CA VAL A 208 13.18 0.00 5.59
C VAL A 208 13.45 0.82 4.32
N ALA A 209 14.72 0.93 3.91
CA ALA A 209 15.12 1.65 2.70
C ALA A 209 14.46 1.07 1.44
N THR A 210 14.34 -0.27 1.32
CA THR A 210 13.66 -0.91 0.17
C THR A 210 12.19 -0.50 0.03
N ARG A 211 11.55 0.01 1.09
CA ARG A 211 10.15 0.47 1.01
C ARG A 211 10.00 1.71 0.12
N MET A 212 10.98 2.60 0.16
CA MET A 212 10.95 3.96 -0.41
C MET A 212 11.88 4.14 -1.62
N PHE A 213 12.78 3.18 -1.87
CA PHE A 213 13.70 3.24 -3.00
C PHE A 213 12.95 3.13 -4.34
N ASP A 214 13.39 3.91 -5.32
CA ASP A 214 12.92 3.88 -6.71
C ASP A 214 14.14 3.87 -7.65
N GLU A 215 14.42 2.71 -8.23
CA GLU A 215 15.57 2.46 -9.09
C GLU A 215 15.50 3.25 -10.40
N ARG A 216 14.29 3.67 -10.83
CA ARG A 216 14.08 4.47 -12.06
C ARG A 216 14.68 5.87 -11.95
N ARG A 217 15.04 6.29 -10.74
CA ARG A 217 15.77 7.56 -10.50
C ARG A 217 17.26 7.46 -10.85
N GLY A 218 17.77 6.27 -11.18
CA GLY A 218 19.16 6.05 -11.60
C GLY A 218 20.17 6.01 -10.45
N PHE A 219 19.71 5.98 -9.20
CA PHE A 219 20.58 5.84 -8.03
C PHE A 219 20.90 4.37 -7.74
N ARG A 220 22.06 4.11 -7.14
CA ARG A 220 22.39 2.77 -6.62
C ARG A 220 21.70 2.56 -5.27
N PHE A 221 21.30 1.32 -4.99
CA PHE A 221 20.59 0.99 -3.75
C PHE A 221 21.43 1.20 -2.49
N MET A 222 22.69 0.71 -2.46
CA MET A 222 23.52 0.80 -1.25
C MET A 222 23.75 2.24 -0.75
N PRO A 223 24.21 3.20 -1.58
CA PRO A 223 24.34 4.59 -1.14
C PRO A 223 23.03 5.20 -0.62
N TYR A 224 21.89 4.77 -1.15
CA TYR A 224 20.59 5.17 -0.61
C TYR A 224 20.31 4.53 0.75
N ALA A 225 20.59 3.23 0.89
CA ALA A 225 20.37 2.47 2.12
C ALA A 225 21.30 2.91 3.27
N GLU A 226 22.53 3.33 2.98
CA GLU A 226 23.50 3.86 3.95
C GLU A 226 22.91 4.99 4.79
N VAL A 227 22.16 5.93 4.18
CA VAL A 227 21.48 7.02 4.90
C VAL A 227 20.50 6.49 5.96
N TRP A 228 19.82 5.38 5.67
CA TRP A 228 18.91 4.73 6.61
C TRP A 228 19.68 3.97 7.69
N ILE A 229 20.75 3.28 7.30
CA ILE A 229 21.64 2.54 8.21
C ILE A 229 22.24 3.50 9.24
N ASP A 230 22.83 4.61 8.80
CA ASP A 230 23.38 5.65 9.67
C ASP A 230 22.36 6.16 10.70
N ARG A 231 21.13 6.42 10.24
CA ARG A 231 20.05 6.89 11.10
C ARG A 231 19.71 5.87 12.19
N GLU A 232 19.67 4.61 11.82
CA GLU A 232 19.32 3.53 12.74
C GLU A 232 20.46 3.20 13.71
N LEU A 233 21.71 3.23 13.25
CA LEU A 233 22.89 3.07 14.11
C LEU A 233 22.99 4.21 15.14
N LYS A 234 22.72 5.46 14.73
CA LYS A 234 22.61 6.60 15.65
C LYS A 234 21.49 6.41 16.67
N ARG A 235 20.35 5.82 16.27
CA ARG A 235 19.21 5.57 17.17
C ARG A 235 19.55 4.55 18.26
N ILE A 236 20.32 3.52 17.94
CA ILE A 236 20.74 2.51 18.92
C ILE A 236 21.97 2.96 19.75
N GLY A 237 22.67 4.02 19.36
CA GLY A 237 23.84 4.53 20.08
C GLY A 237 25.09 3.66 19.90
N ASP A 238 26.21 4.05 20.51
CA ASP A 238 27.44 3.26 20.48
C ASP A 238 27.37 2.10 21.48
N PRO A 239 27.82 0.88 21.10
CA PRO A 239 27.84 -0.25 22.01
C PRO A 239 28.77 -0.01 23.22
N GLU A 240 29.81 0.80 23.05
CA GLU A 240 30.80 1.11 24.10
C GLU A 240 30.31 2.10 25.16
N GLU A 241 29.18 2.76 24.92
CA GLU A 241 28.58 3.73 25.85
C GLU A 241 27.46 3.14 26.74
N ARG A 242 27.26 1.81 26.71
CA ARG A 242 26.24 1.07 27.47
C ARG A 242 26.84 0.14 28.52
#